data_AF-A0A372IK07-F1
#
_entry.id   AF-A0A372IK07-F1
#
_cell.length_a   1.000
_cell.length_b   1.000
_cell.length_c   1.000
_cell.angle_alpha   90.00
_cell.angle_beta   90.00
_cell.angle_gamma   90.00
#
_symmetry.space_group_name_H-M   'P 1'
#
loop_
_entity.id
_entity.type
_entity.pdbx_description
1 polymer ?
#
loop_
_entity_poly.entity_id
_entity_poly.type
_entity_poly.pdbx_seq_one_letter_code
_entity_poly.pdbx_strand_id
1 'polypeptide(L)'
;MVACIAARARSGSTVPVPSVHTGGPARLAGALGLLELAQLLDLAFNTRWILHRWFQAQFIALHLYDQRRIVQTVLLILLALVLMLLLGRVFRRLRGRAWAAVATAGGCLSFSFWCVEVISLHQIDRILYTARDGLLTIGWLWIFAALLISIGIMMDAFTSPARG
;
A
#
# COMPACT_ATOMS: atom_id res chain seq x y z
N MET A 1 -65.56 -1.13 -1.57
CA MET A 1 -64.26 -0.50 -1.24
C MET A 1 -63.19 -1.47 -0.70
N VAL A 2 -63.53 -2.70 -0.29
CA VAL A 2 -62.55 -3.66 0.27
C VAL A 2 -61.80 -4.49 -0.81
N ALA A 3 -62.34 -4.57 -2.03
CA ALA A 3 -61.72 -5.37 -3.12
C ALA A 3 -60.52 -4.70 -3.83
N CYS A 4 -60.33 -3.38 -3.70
CA CYS A 4 -59.19 -2.68 -4.32
C CYS A 4 -57.88 -2.77 -3.52
N ILE A 5 -57.94 -3.18 -2.24
CA ILE A 5 -56.74 -3.27 -1.39
C ILE A 5 -56.01 -4.62 -1.60
N ALA A 6 -56.72 -5.68 -2.00
CA ALA A 6 -56.14 -7.01 -2.18
C ALA A 6 -55.35 -7.20 -3.50
N ALA A 7 -55.53 -6.32 -4.49
CA ALA A 7 -54.85 -6.44 -5.79
C ALA A 7 -53.41 -5.88 -5.80
N ARG A 8 -53.02 -5.10 -4.78
CA ARG A 8 -51.70 -4.43 -4.74
C ARG A 8 -50.60 -5.26 -4.05
N ALA A 9 -50.95 -6.39 -3.45
CA ALA A 9 -49.99 -7.24 -2.72
C ALA A 9 -49.33 -8.35 -3.56
N ARG A 10 -49.68 -8.49 -4.85
CA ARG A 10 -49.06 -9.49 -5.76
C ARG A 10 -48.12 -8.90 -6.81
N SER A 11 -47.80 -7.62 -6.70
CA SER A 11 -46.66 -7.06 -7.41
C SER A 11 -45.40 -7.53 -6.68
N GLY A 12 -44.99 -8.76 -6.99
CA GLY A 12 -43.63 -9.25 -6.74
C GLY A 12 -42.66 -8.42 -7.55
N SER A 13 -42.44 -7.18 -7.12
CA SER A 13 -41.25 -6.42 -7.45
C SER A 13 -40.12 -7.16 -6.77
N THR A 14 -39.55 -8.14 -7.47
CA THR A 14 -38.17 -8.55 -7.23
C THR A 14 -37.36 -7.28 -7.41
N VAL A 15 -37.13 -6.55 -6.32
CA VAL A 15 -36.17 -5.46 -6.29
C VAL A 15 -34.92 -6.09 -6.88
N PRO A 16 -34.45 -5.66 -8.06
CA PRO A 16 -33.23 -6.21 -8.61
C PRO A 16 -32.17 -5.96 -7.55
N VAL A 17 -31.72 -7.04 -6.89
CA VAL A 17 -30.59 -6.97 -5.99
C VAL A 17 -29.47 -6.45 -6.88
N PRO A 18 -28.94 -5.23 -6.63
CA PRO A 18 -27.90 -4.69 -7.49
C PRO A 18 -26.78 -5.72 -7.47
N SER A 19 -26.56 -6.38 -8.61
CA SER A 19 -25.43 -7.28 -8.78
C SER A 19 -24.20 -6.40 -8.64
N VAL A 20 -23.60 -6.45 -7.47
CA VAL A 20 -22.45 -5.65 -7.06
C VAL A 20 -21.29 -6.00 -8.00
N HIS A 21 -21.20 -5.32 -9.15
CA HIS A 21 -20.05 -5.40 -10.05
C HIS A 21 -18.91 -4.54 -9.49
N THR A 22 -18.33 -5.01 -8.38
CA THR A 22 -17.25 -4.40 -7.58
C THR A 22 -15.84 -4.57 -8.17
N GLY A 23 -15.70 -4.88 -9.45
CA GLY A 23 -14.44 -5.45 -9.95
C GLY A 23 -13.20 -4.53 -9.83
N GLY A 24 -13.35 -3.21 -9.94
CA GLY A 24 -12.20 -2.28 -10.01
C GLY A 24 -11.79 -1.68 -8.66
N PRO A 25 -12.60 -0.77 -8.09
CA PRO A 25 -12.25 -0.04 -6.86
C PRO A 25 -12.10 -0.96 -5.65
N ALA A 26 -13.01 -1.93 -5.48
CA ALA A 26 -12.98 -2.82 -4.33
C ALA A 26 -11.76 -3.76 -4.35
N ARG A 27 -11.29 -4.17 -5.53
CA ARG A 27 -10.05 -4.97 -5.66
C ARG A 27 -8.82 -4.16 -5.28
N LEU A 28 -8.72 -2.91 -5.71
CA LEU A 28 -7.61 -2.03 -5.33
C LEU A 28 -7.61 -1.77 -3.82
N ALA A 29 -8.77 -1.41 -3.26
CA ALA A 29 -8.93 -1.20 -1.83
C ALA A 29 -8.59 -2.46 -1.02
N GLY A 30 -9.04 -3.64 -1.48
CA GLY A 30 -8.70 -4.92 -0.85
C GLY A 30 -7.20 -5.22 -0.92
N ALA A 31 -6.54 -5.00 -2.06
CA ALA A 31 -5.11 -5.22 -2.21
C ALA A 31 -4.27 -4.29 -1.32
N LEU A 32 -4.60 -2.98 -1.28
CA LEU A 32 -3.92 -2.02 -0.42
C LEU A 32 -4.23 -2.25 1.06
N GLY A 33 -5.45 -2.65 1.40
CA GLY A 33 -5.82 -3.03 2.77
C GLY A 33 -5.06 -4.27 3.26
N LEU A 34 -4.84 -5.26 2.39
CA LEU A 34 -3.99 -6.42 2.70
C LEU A 34 -2.53 -6.03 2.90
N LEU A 35 -2.02 -5.08 2.10
CA LEU A 35 -0.66 -4.55 2.27
C LEU A 35 -0.50 -3.87 3.64
N GLU A 36 -1.41 -2.96 3.99
CA GLU A 36 -1.40 -2.27 5.28
C GLU A 36 -1.57 -3.26 6.45
N LEU A 37 -2.45 -4.26 6.31
CA LEU A 37 -2.59 -5.32 7.31
C LEU A 37 -1.28 -6.10 7.48
N ALA A 38 -0.60 -6.45 6.40
CA ALA A 38 0.69 -7.13 6.47
C ALA A 38 1.75 -6.28 7.20
N GLN A 39 1.72 -4.95 7.02
CA GLN A 39 2.63 -4.03 7.71
C GLN A 39 2.27 -3.86 9.20
N LEU A 40 0.98 -3.88 9.56
CA LEU A 40 0.55 -3.91 10.96
C LEU A 40 0.97 -5.21 11.65
N LEU A 41 0.84 -6.35 10.96
CA LEU A 41 1.34 -7.63 11.47
C LEU A 41 2.87 -7.60 11.59
N ASP A 42 3.57 -7.00 10.64
CA ASP A 42 5.02 -6.79 10.73
C ASP A 42 5.42 -5.99 11.97
N LEU A 43 4.66 -4.93 12.31
CA LEU A 43 4.88 -4.15 13.54
C LEU A 43 4.65 -5.00 14.80
N ALA A 44 3.62 -5.85 14.81
CA ALA A 44 3.28 -6.71 15.95
C ALA A 44 4.31 -7.84 16.16
N PHE A 45 4.80 -8.46 15.08
CA PHE A 45 5.73 -9.58 15.13
C PHE A 45 7.20 -9.18 14.96
N ASN A 46 7.46 -7.90 14.69
CA ASN A 46 8.78 -7.34 14.43
C ASN A 46 9.54 -8.06 13.30
N THR A 47 8.82 -8.54 12.27
CA THR A 47 9.39 -9.40 11.21
C THR A 47 10.46 -8.70 10.39
N ARG A 48 10.31 -7.40 10.15
CA ARG A 48 11.29 -6.53 9.50
C ARG A 48 12.64 -6.57 10.20
N TRP A 49 12.62 -6.53 11.53
CA TRP A 49 13.84 -6.49 12.31
C TRP A 49 14.51 -7.85 12.42
N ILE A 50 13.71 -8.92 12.45
CA ILE A 50 14.21 -10.31 12.30
C ILE A 50 14.91 -10.47 10.95
N LEU A 51 14.29 -10.00 9.86
CA LEU A 51 14.85 -10.09 8.52
C LEU A 51 16.11 -9.24 8.37
N HIS A 52 16.11 -8.02 8.91
CA HIS A 52 17.29 -7.15 8.97
C HIS A 52 18.47 -7.82 9.68
N ARG A 53 18.25 -8.39 10.87
CA ARG A 53 19.27 -9.15 11.62
C ARG A 53 19.80 -10.35 10.85
N TRP A 54 18.91 -11.08 10.19
CA TRP A 54 19.30 -12.21 9.35
C TRP A 54 20.22 -11.76 8.22
N PHE A 55 19.89 -10.68 7.51
CA PHE A 55 20.77 -10.09 6.49
C PHE A 55 22.12 -9.71 7.09
N GLN A 56 22.13 -8.99 8.20
CA GLN A 56 23.37 -8.58 8.88
C GLN A 56 24.25 -9.80 9.23
N ALA A 57 23.66 -10.88 9.72
CA ALA A 57 24.38 -12.13 10.02
C ALA A 57 25.02 -12.74 8.76
N GLN A 58 24.32 -12.75 7.62
CA GLN A 58 24.87 -13.23 6.35
C GLN A 58 26.04 -12.35 5.87
N PHE A 59 25.94 -11.03 6.01
CA PHE A 59 27.04 -10.11 5.66
C PHE A 59 28.30 -10.37 6.49
N ILE A 60 28.14 -10.65 7.78
CA ILE A 60 29.26 -11.00 8.67
C ILE A 60 29.86 -12.35 8.26
N ALA A 61 29.02 -13.36 8.03
CA ALA A 61 29.46 -14.70 7.66
C ALA A 61 30.23 -14.73 6.32
N LEU A 62 29.85 -13.86 5.37
CA LEU A 62 30.50 -13.74 4.06
C LEU A 62 31.70 -12.77 4.04
N HIS A 63 32.09 -12.20 5.20
CA HIS A 63 33.13 -11.16 5.30
C HIS A 63 32.88 -9.92 4.43
N LEU A 64 31.61 -9.63 4.11
CA LEU A 64 31.19 -8.49 3.29
C LEU A 64 30.88 -7.24 4.12
N TYR A 65 31.11 -7.29 5.44
CA TYR A 65 30.73 -6.21 6.35
C TYR A 65 31.43 -4.88 6.04
N ASP A 66 32.68 -4.91 5.57
CA ASP A 66 33.41 -3.70 5.16
C ASP A 66 32.84 -3.09 3.88
N GLN A 67 32.24 -3.92 3.01
CA GLN A 67 31.61 -3.51 1.77
C GLN A 67 30.12 -3.16 1.94
N ARG A 68 29.60 -3.14 3.17
CA ARG A 68 28.18 -2.90 3.48
C ARG A 68 27.61 -1.67 2.79
N ARG A 69 28.39 -0.58 2.66
CA ARG A 69 27.94 0.65 1.98
C ARG A 69 27.65 0.40 0.50
N ILE A 70 28.58 -0.23 -0.20
CA ILE A 70 28.47 -0.52 -1.64
C ILE A 70 27.27 -1.46 -1.85
N VAL A 71 27.18 -2.53 -1.06
CA VAL A 71 26.09 -3.50 -1.23
C VAL A 71 24.74 -2.87 -0.91
N GLN A 72 24.64 -2.07 0.16
CA GLN A 72 23.43 -1.31 0.49
C GLN A 72 23.01 -0.39 -0.66
N THR A 73 23.95 0.37 -1.23
CA THR A 73 23.67 1.24 -2.39
C THR A 73 23.18 0.45 -3.59
N VAL A 74 23.80 -0.68 -3.91
CA VAL A 74 23.36 -1.55 -5.01
C VAL A 74 21.94 -2.08 -4.78
N LEU A 75 21.64 -2.56 -3.57
CA LEU A 75 20.30 -3.06 -3.22
C LEU A 75 19.24 -1.96 -3.34
N LEU A 76 19.55 -0.73 -2.91
CA LEU A 76 18.63 0.40 -3.02
C LEU A 76 18.41 0.84 -4.48
N ILE A 77 19.45 0.82 -5.32
CA ILE A 77 19.32 1.08 -6.76
C ILE A 77 18.44 0.02 -7.40
N LEU A 78 18.67 -1.26 -7.10
CA LEU A 78 17.84 -2.35 -7.61
C LEU A 78 16.38 -2.21 -7.18
N LEU A 79 16.13 -1.90 -5.91
CA LEU A 79 14.80 -1.62 -5.39
C LEU A 79 14.14 -0.45 -6.16
N ALA A 80 14.85 0.66 -6.33
CA ALA A 80 14.35 1.84 -7.04
C ALA A 80 14.00 1.51 -8.51
N LEU A 81 14.84 0.74 -9.20
CA LEU A 81 14.58 0.29 -10.57
C LEU A 81 13.32 -0.59 -10.65
N VAL A 82 13.19 -1.56 -9.75
CA VAL A 82 12.00 -2.44 -9.69
C VAL A 82 10.74 -1.62 -9.45
N LEU A 83 10.76 -0.71 -8.47
CA LEU A 83 9.63 0.16 -8.16
C LEU A 83 9.27 1.07 -9.33
N MET A 84 10.26 1.65 -10.01
CA MET A 84 10.03 2.51 -11.18
C MET A 84 9.37 1.73 -12.33
N LEU A 85 9.81 0.49 -12.58
CA LEU A 85 9.20 -0.38 -13.58
C LEU A 85 7.77 -0.78 -13.20
N LEU A 86 7.52 -1.08 -11.92
CA LEU A 86 6.19 -1.42 -11.41
C LEU A 86 5.24 -0.22 -11.51
N LEU A 87 5.63 0.94 -10.99
CA LEU A 87 4.87 2.18 -11.09
C LEU A 87 4.59 2.56 -12.54
N GLY A 88 5.59 2.46 -13.43
CA GLY A 88 5.41 2.71 -14.86
C GLY A 88 4.42 1.73 -15.53
N ARG A 89 4.34 0.48 -15.09
CA ARG A 89 3.31 -0.46 -15.56
C ARG A 89 1.93 -0.14 -14.98
N VAL A 90 1.86 0.16 -13.69
CA VAL A 90 0.60 0.49 -13.01
C VAL A 90 0.01 1.78 -13.55
N PHE A 91 0.78 2.86 -13.66
CA PHE A 91 0.29 4.14 -14.19
C PHE A 91 -0.19 4.05 -15.63
N ARG A 92 0.44 3.19 -16.45
CA ARG A 92 -0.08 2.91 -17.80
C ARG A 92 -1.44 2.19 -17.77
N ARG A 93 -1.65 1.26 -16.83
CA ARG A 93 -2.92 0.55 -16.66
C ARG A 93 -4.01 1.39 -16.01
N LEU A 94 -3.65 2.34 -15.15
CA LEU A 94 -4.57 3.23 -14.44
C LEU A 94 -4.80 4.56 -15.18
N ARG A 95 -4.47 4.64 -16.48
CA ARG A 95 -4.76 5.81 -17.31
C ARG A 95 -6.26 6.13 -17.25
N GLY A 96 -6.60 7.33 -16.79
CA GLY A 96 -7.99 7.78 -16.58
C GLY A 96 -8.53 7.58 -15.15
N ARG A 97 -7.77 6.95 -14.24
CA ARG A 97 -8.12 6.79 -12.82
C ARG A 97 -7.05 7.43 -11.94
N ALA A 98 -7.00 8.76 -11.93
CA ALA A 98 -5.96 9.52 -11.24
C ALA A 98 -5.89 9.18 -9.74
N TRP A 99 -7.03 9.04 -9.07
CA TRP A 99 -7.08 8.73 -7.64
C TRP A 99 -6.62 7.30 -7.31
N ALA A 100 -6.93 6.32 -8.16
CA ALA A 100 -6.35 4.97 -8.05
C ALA A 100 -4.82 4.98 -8.20
N ALA A 101 -4.29 5.84 -9.09
CA ALA A 101 -2.86 6.00 -9.25
C ALA A 101 -2.21 6.61 -8.00
N VAL A 102 -2.85 7.62 -7.38
CA VAL A 102 -2.39 8.20 -6.10
C VAL A 102 -2.39 7.15 -4.99
N ALA A 103 -3.46 6.37 -4.84
CA ALA A 103 -3.53 5.30 -3.85
C ALA A 103 -2.41 4.28 -4.04
N THR A 104 -2.18 3.87 -5.30
CA THR A 104 -1.14 2.89 -5.61
C THR A 104 0.26 3.46 -5.40
N ALA A 105 0.48 4.74 -5.69
CA ALA A 105 1.74 5.41 -5.39
C ALA A 105 2.01 5.43 -3.88
N GLY A 106 0.99 5.70 -3.07
CA GLY A 106 1.05 5.59 -1.61
C GLY A 106 1.42 4.16 -1.15
N GLY A 107 0.78 3.13 -1.71
CA GLY A 107 1.10 1.73 -1.41
C GLY A 107 2.53 1.34 -1.80
N CYS A 108 2.98 1.75 -2.98
CA CYS A 108 4.36 1.54 -3.41
C CYS A 108 5.34 2.27 -2.49
N LEU A 109 5.03 3.51 -2.07
CA LEU A 109 5.86 4.28 -1.15
C LEU A 109 5.95 3.60 0.23
N SER A 110 4.82 3.16 0.76
CA SER A 110 4.70 2.39 2.00
C SER A 110 5.57 1.12 1.97
N PHE A 111 5.44 0.33 0.91
CA PHE A 111 6.27 -0.86 0.70
C PHE A 111 7.77 -0.52 0.55
N SER A 112 8.08 0.59 -0.11
CA SER A 112 9.46 1.05 -0.28
C SER A 112 10.10 1.37 1.06
N PHE A 113 9.38 2.05 1.96
CA PHE A 113 9.90 2.34 3.31
C PHE A 113 10.16 1.06 4.10
N TRP A 114 9.25 0.09 4.03
CA TRP A 114 9.48 -1.21 4.63
C TRP A 114 10.77 -1.86 4.12
N CYS A 115 10.98 -1.93 2.79
CA CYS A 115 12.21 -2.48 2.21
C CYS A 115 13.47 -1.70 2.60
N VAL A 116 13.40 -0.36 2.60
CA VAL A 116 14.52 0.50 3.00
C VAL A 116 14.91 0.22 4.44
N GLU A 117 13.95 0.06 5.35
CA GLU A 117 14.23 -0.29 6.74
C GLU A 117 14.82 -1.69 6.91
N VAL A 118 14.43 -2.68 6.08
CA VAL A 118 15.10 -4.00 6.06
C VAL A 118 16.56 -3.88 5.62
N ILE A 119 16.83 -3.07 4.58
CA ILE A 119 18.15 -2.96 3.93
C ILE A 119 19.09 -2.00 4.68
N SER A 120 18.55 -1.02 5.41
CA SER A 120 19.33 0.07 6.00
C SER A 120 20.27 -0.44 7.09
N LEU A 121 21.59 -0.30 6.88
CA LEU A 121 22.61 -0.84 7.79
C LEU A 121 23.31 0.23 8.65
N HIS A 122 23.21 1.53 8.34
CA HIS A 122 23.74 2.59 9.23
C HIS A 122 23.44 4.04 8.82
N GLN A 123 23.68 4.42 7.56
CA GLN A 123 23.66 5.85 7.19
C GLN A 123 22.24 6.38 7.00
N ILE A 124 21.37 5.56 6.41
CA ILE A 124 19.97 5.91 6.18
C ILE A 124 19.22 5.95 7.52
N ASP A 125 19.56 5.07 8.46
CA ASP A 125 19.00 5.08 9.82
C ASP A 125 19.19 6.43 10.50
N ARG A 126 20.38 7.05 10.36
CA ARG A 126 20.62 8.36 10.95
C ARG A 126 19.62 9.41 10.46
N ILE A 127 19.28 9.37 9.18
CA ILE A 127 18.30 10.31 8.59
C ILE A 127 16.88 9.92 9.02
N LEU A 128 16.50 8.64 8.87
CA LEU A 128 15.16 8.15 9.14
C LEU A 128 14.75 8.28 10.62
N TYR A 129 15.69 8.06 11.53
CA TYR A 129 15.48 8.13 12.98
C TYR A 129 15.86 9.48 13.58
N THR A 130 16.04 10.52 12.76
CA THR A 130 16.13 11.89 13.30
C THR A 130 14.74 12.32 13.78
N ALA A 131 14.65 12.73 15.05
CA ALA A 131 13.43 13.28 15.63
C ALA A 131 13.23 14.74 15.18
N ARG A 132 12.04 15.04 14.68
CA ARG A 132 11.60 16.39 14.30
C ARG A 132 10.20 16.60 14.86
N ASP A 133 10.06 17.61 15.72
CA ASP A 133 8.80 17.96 16.39
C ASP A 133 8.20 16.81 17.23
N GLY A 134 9.07 16.01 17.87
CA GLY A 134 8.65 14.89 18.74
C GLY A 134 8.30 13.59 18.00
N LEU A 135 8.32 13.59 16.66
CA LEU A 135 8.13 12.39 15.84
C LEU A 135 9.39 12.07 15.05
N LEU A 136 9.64 10.78 14.81
CA LEU A 136 10.73 10.36 13.93
C LEU A 136 10.40 10.72 12.48
N THR A 137 11.41 11.10 11.70
CA THR A 137 11.25 11.42 10.26
C THR A 137 10.54 10.29 9.51
N ILE A 138 10.87 9.04 9.85
CA ILE A 138 10.19 7.90 9.26
C ILE A 138 8.70 7.80 9.61
N GLY A 139 8.31 8.21 10.82
CA GLY A 139 6.90 8.27 11.22
C GLY A 139 6.10 9.23 10.34
N TRP A 140 6.67 10.39 9.99
CA TRP A 140 6.06 11.33 9.05
C TRP A 140 5.88 10.72 7.66
N LEU A 141 6.89 9.97 7.19
CA LEU A 141 6.84 9.28 5.91
C LEU A 141 5.75 8.20 5.87
N TRP A 142 5.61 7.42 6.94
CA TRP A 142 4.53 6.43 7.10
C TRP A 142 3.14 7.08 7.09
N ILE A 143 2.95 8.16 7.85
CA ILE A 143 1.68 8.92 7.87
C ILE A 143 1.35 9.44 6.47
N PHE A 144 2.34 10.01 5.77
CA PHE A 144 2.15 10.52 4.42
C PHE A 144 1.74 9.41 3.43
N ALA A 145 2.39 8.25 3.48
CA ALA A 145 2.03 7.10 2.65
C ALA A 145 0.60 6.60 2.93
N ALA A 146 0.24 6.47 4.20
CA ALA A 146 -1.12 6.09 4.63
C ALA A 146 -2.17 7.09 4.14
N LEU A 147 -1.90 8.40 4.24
CA LEU A 147 -2.79 9.44 3.73
C LEU A 147 -3.01 9.33 2.21
N LEU A 148 -1.95 9.10 1.43
CA LEU A 148 -2.07 8.90 -0.02
C LEU A 148 -2.94 7.69 -0.37
N ILE A 149 -2.80 6.59 0.38
CA ILE A 149 -3.60 5.38 0.21
C ILE A 149 -5.07 5.67 0.54
N SER A 150 -5.35 6.22 1.74
CA SER A 150 -6.70 6.49 2.20
C SER A 150 -7.44 7.49 1.32
N ILE A 151 -6.81 8.64 1.03
CA ILE A 151 -7.38 9.68 0.16
C ILE A 151 -7.56 9.13 -1.26
N GLY A 152 -6.56 8.43 -1.80
CA GLY A 152 -6.64 7.88 -3.14
C GLY A 152 -7.77 6.86 -3.29
N ILE A 153 -7.93 5.93 -2.34
CA ILE A 153 -9.03 4.95 -2.36
C ILE A 153 -10.39 5.65 -2.22
N MET A 154 -10.51 6.57 -1.26
CA MET A 154 -11.76 7.29 -0.99
C MET A 154 -12.21 8.09 -2.21
N MET A 155 -11.30 8.86 -2.81
CA MET A 155 -11.60 9.67 -3.99
C MET A 155 -11.84 8.82 -5.24
N ASP A 156 -11.13 7.69 -5.40
CA ASP A 156 -11.39 6.74 -6.50
C ASP A 156 -12.77 6.10 -6.37
N ALA A 157 -13.24 5.82 -5.16
CA ALA A 157 -14.59 5.32 -4.91
C ALA A 157 -15.66 6.36 -5.24
N PHE A 158 -15.45 7.63 -4.90
CA PHE A 158 -16.39 8.72 -5.22
C PHE A 158 -16.45 9.07 -6.71
N THR A 159 -15.32 8.94 -7.42
CA THR A 159 -15.21 9.36 -8.83
C THR A 159 -15.40 8.23 -9.83
N SER A 160 -15.40 6.98 -9.39
CA SER A 160 -15.71 5.84 -10.25
C SER A 160 -17.24 5.73 -10.38
N PRO A 161 -17.87 6.11 -11.52
CA PRO A 161 -19.30 5.94 -11.70
C PRO A 161 -19.63 4.45 -11.54
N ALA A 162 -20.67 4.13 -10.79
CA ALA A 162 -21.25 2.80 -10.76
C ALA A 162 -21.64 2.46 -12.21
N ARG A 163 -20.79 1.72 -12.91
CA ARG A 163 -21.11 1.19 -14.24
C ARG A 163 -22.19 0.13 -13.99
N GLY A 164 -23.44 0.57 -14.08
CA GLY A 164 -24.64 -0.28 -14.09
C GLY A 164 -24.73 -1.12 -15.35
#